data_AF-N9CTZ1-F1
#
_entry.id   AF-N9CTZ1-F1
#
_cell.length_a   1.000
_cell.length_b   1.000
_cell.length_c   1.000
_cell.angle_alpha   90.00
_cell.angle_beta   90.00
_cell.angle_gamma   90.00
#
_symmetry.space_group_name_H-M   'P 1'
#
loop_
_entity.id
_entity.type
_entity.pdbx_description
1 polymer ?
#
loop_
_entity_poly.entity_id
_entity_poly.type
_entity_poly.pdbx_seq_one_letter_code
_entity_poly.pdbx_strand_id
1 'polypeptide(L)'
;MANKCISCNNCGHVGWSKNRGNFLITLVLAFFFLLPAIVYEIWRRTGVGVCENCGSDLVAPSRACATSKPSDVGDLIVLGVLGIIGGIVVMVLYALVDVAINAYTNRNAPPPQLTQREYEGSCMMRGIKYYQSIKQHPITSSGELVLDKVQADCKGSKDGNYKAP
;
A
#
# COMPACT_ATOMS: atom_id res chain seq x y z
N MET A 1 -1.72 10.16 28.58
CA MET A 1 -2.89 10.87 29.10
C MET A 1 -2.41 11.99 30.02
N ALA A 2 -2.01 13.11 29.43
CA ALA A 2 -2.13 14.40 30.10
C ALA A 2 -3.60 14.80 30.16
N ASN A 3 -3.91 15.95 30.76
CA ASN A 3 -5.24 16.30 31.29
C ASN A 3 -5.55 15.66 32.66
N LYS A 4 -4.52 15.50 33.49
CA LYS A 4 -4.69 15.36 34.95
C LYS A 4 -4.57 16.73 35.58
N CYS A 5 -5.36 16.98 36.62
CA CYS A 5 -5.21 18.19 37.42
C CYS A 5 -3.89 18.14 38.18
N ILE A 6 -3.09 19.19 38.02
CA ILE A 6 -1.75 19.27 38.59
C ILE A 6 -1.52 20.64 39.23
N SER A 7 -0.75 20.63 40.32
CA SER A 7 -0.15 21.81 40.92
C SER A 7 1.32 21.87 40.51
N CYS A 8 1.74 22.95 39.88
CA CYS A 8 3.14 23.13 39.48
C CYS A 8 3.95 23.73 40.63
N ASN A 9 5.00 23.02 41.06
CA ASN A 9 5.89 23.49 42.12
C ASN A 9 6.86 24.58 41.65
N ASN A 10 6.99 24.80 40.34
CA ASN A 10 7.89 25.79 39.77
C ASN A 10 7.23 27.18 39.62
N CYS A 11 5.98 27.23 39.14
CA CYS A 11 5.27 28.50 38.89
C CYS A 11 4.01 28.70 39.76
N GLY A 12 3.66 27.74 40.62
CA GLY A 12 2.47 27.80 41.48
C GLY A 12 1.13 27.64 40.74
N HIS A 13 1.14 27.47 39.41
CA HIS A 13 -0.08 27.30 38.61
C HIS A 13 -0.75 25.97 38.94
N VAL A 14 -2.06 26.03 39.24
CA VAL A 14 -2.90 24.86 39.46
C VAL A 14 -3.88 24.76 38.29
N GLY A 15 -3.75 23.71 37.50
CA GLY A 15 -4.49 23.61 36.25
C GLY A 15 -4.32 22.26 35.56
N TRP A 16 -4.45 22.26 34.24
CA TRP A 16 -4.38 21.03 33.45
C TRP A 16 -2.94 20.76 33.00
N SER A 17 -2.57 19.47 32.98
CA SER A 17 -1.31 19.04 32.38
C SER A 17 -1.42 18.90 30.86
N LYS A 18 -0.29 19.11 30.16
CA LYS A 18 -0.09 18.81 28.73
C LYS A 18 0.83 17.59 28.55
N ASN A 19 0.74 16.87 27.43
CA ASN A 19 1.62 15.74 27.12
C ASN A 19 3.09 16.20 27.03
N ARG A 20 4.01 15.32 27.45
CA ARG A 20 5.45 15.61 27.45
C ARG A 20 6.03 15.51 26.03
N GLY A 21 7.04 16.32 25.73
CA GLY A 21 7.81 16.23 24.48
C GLY A 21 7.05 16.65 23.21
N ASN A 22 7.64 16.40 22.04
CA ASN A 22 7.11 16.83 20.74
C ASN A 22 6.62 15.65 19.90
N PHE A 23 5.45 15.78 19.27
CA PHE A 23 4.85 14.74 18.45
C PHE A 23 5.70 14.46 17.20
N LEU A 24 6.35 15.50 16.66
CA LEU A 24 7.23 15.38 15.50
C LEU A 24 8.40 14.43 15.74
N ILE A 25 8.90 14.33 16.99
CA ILE A 25 9.97 13.41 17.35
C ILE A 25 9.50 11.97 17.15
N THR A 26 8.29 11.64 17.60
CA THR A 26 7.70 10.31 17.38
C THR A 26 7.61 9.97 15.90
N LEU A 27 7.18 10.92 15.06
CA LEU A 27 7.02 10.71 13.63
C LEU A 27 8.36 10.44 12.93
N VAL A 28 9.39 11.21 13.27
CA VAL A 28 10.75 11.00 12.76
C VAL A 28 11.29 9.65 13.21
N LEU A 29 11.15 9.30 14.49
CA LEU A 29 11.57 8.00 14.99
C LEU A 29 10.82 6.87 14.30
N ALA A 30 9.51 6.99 14.09
CA ALA A 30 8.71 5.94 13.45
C ALA A 30 9.12 5.69 12.00
N PHE A 31 9.60 6.72 11.30
CA PHE A 31 10.07 6.60 9.92
C PHE A 31 11.38 5.81 9.80
N PHE A 32 12.33 6.04 10.70
CA PHE A 32 13.65 5.39 10.64
C PHE A 32 13.74 4.11 11.49
N PHE A 33 13.05 4.08 12.63
CA PHE A 33 13.18 3.06 13.67
C PHE A 33 11.87 2.85 14.44
N LEU A 34 11.11 1.83 14.04
CA LEU A 34 9.79 1.54 14.61
C LEU A 34 9.82 1.24 16.13
N LEU A 35 10.83 0.53 16.62
CA LEU A 35 10.98 0.21 18.05
C LEU A 35 11.15 1.43 18.96
N PRO A 36 12.16 2.32 18.76
CA PRO A 36 12.31 3.50 19.60
C PRO A 36 11.14 4.49 19.45
N ALA A 37 10.43 4.49 18.32
CA ALA A 37 9.22 5.27 18.16
C ALA A 37 8.12 4.84 19.13
N ILE A 38 7.87 3.52 19.24
CA ILE A 38 6.89 2.96 20.18
C ILE A 38 7.28 3.30 21.62
N VAL A 39 8.55 3.11 21.99
CA VAL A 39 9.03 3.40 23.35
C VAL A 39 8.85 4.89 23.67
N TYR A 40 9.21 5.77 22.74
CA TYR A 40 9.05 7.22 22.91
C TYR A 40 7.57 7.61 23.05
N GLU A 41 6.68 6.98 22.28
CA GLU A 41 5.25 7.26 22.33
C GLU A 41 4.59 6.78 23.63
N ILE A 42 5.01 5.62 24.14
CA ILE A 42 4.60 5.14 25.47
C ILE A 42 5.09 6.12 26.54
N TRP A 43 6.37 6.52 26.53
CA TRP A 43 6.93 7.49 27.47
C TRP A 43 6.21 8.85 27.42
N ARG A 44 5.98 9.38 26.22
CA ARG A 44 5.26 10.64 25.95
C ARG A 44 3.84 10.64 26.55
N ARG A 45 3.17 9.49 26.50
CA ARG A 45 1.78 9.34 26.96
C ARG A 45 1.69 8.88 28.42
N THR A 46 2.76 8.40 29.03
CA THR A 46 2.76 7.93 30.42
C THR A 46 3.09 9.06 31.39
N GLY A 47 2.51 9.02 32.60
CA GLY A 47 2.74 10.01 33.65
C GLY A 47 1.67 11.11 33.78
N VAL A 48 1.99 12.11 34.60
CA VAL A 48 1.12 13.27 34.93
C VAL A 48 1.24 14.43 33.94
N GLY A 49 2.12 14.34 32.94
CA GLY A 49 2.37 15.40 31.96
C GLY A 49 3.29 16.51 32.47
N VAL A 50 3.29 17.65 31.78
CA VAL A 50 3.99 18.89 32.13
C VAL A 50 2.98 20.00 32.44
N CYS A 51 3.42 21.03 33.17
CA CYS A 51 2.59 22.22 33.40
C CYS A 51 2.28 22.93 32.08
N GLU A 52 1.02 23.27 31.83
CA GLU A 52 0.62 24.00 30.61
C GLU A 52 1.18 25.43 30.54
N ASN A 53 1.43 26.05 31.70
CA ASN A 53 1.83 27.45 31.78
C ASN A 53 3.35 27.62 31.59
N CYS A 54 4.17 26.78 32.22
CA CYS A 54 5.63 26.92 32.19
C CYS A 54 6.38 25.74 31.57
N GLY A 55 5.68 24.66 31.19
CA GLY A 55 6.29 23.47 30.59
C GLY A 55 7.15 22.63 31.55
N SER A 56 7.19 22.94 32.85
CA SER A 56 7.99 22.20 33.83
C SER A 56 7.41 20.82 34.14
N ASP A 57 8.29 19.84 34.32
CA ASP A 57 7.97 18.49 34.81
C ASP A 57 7.79 18.42 36.34
N LEU A 58 8.10 19.50 37.07
CA LEU A 58 7.95 19.61 38.54
C LEU A 58 6.48 19.85 38.92
N VAL A 59 5.65 18.83 38.72
CA VAL A 59 4.21 18.90 38.90
C VAL A 59 3.72 17.79 39.82
N ALA A 60 2.85 18.14 40.78
CA ALA A 60 2.22 17.22 41.71
C ALA A 60 0.72 17.06 41.38
N PRO A 61 0.11 15.87 41.54
CA PRO A 61 -1.32 15.70 41.31
C PRO A 61 -2.13 16.52 42.32
N SER A 62 -3.16 17.22 41.83
CA SER A 62 -4.08 18.04 42.65
C SER A 62 -5.54 17.64 42.38
N ARG A 63 -6.43 17.87 43.35
CA ARG A 63 -7.89 17.67 43.21
C ARG A 63 -8.65 18.98 43.01
N ALA A 64 -7.94 20.09 42.84
CA ALA A 64 -8.55 21.42 42.75
C ALA A 64 -9.38 21.65 41.47
N CYS A 65 -9.13 20.88 40.42
CA CYS A 65 -9.87 21.00 39.16
C CYS A 65 -11.13 20.13 39.20
N ALA A 66 -12.32 20.76 39.11
CA ALA A 66 -13.62 20.11 39.27
C ALA A 66 -14.31 19.66 37.97
N THR A 67 -13.73 19.92 36.81
CA THR A 67 -14.35 19.67 35.49
C THR A 67 -13.77 18.43 34.81
N SER A 68 -14.57 17.67 34.06
CA SER A 68 -14.07 16.64 33.15
C SER A 68 -13.55 17.28 31.88
N LYS A 69 -12.22 17.40 31.72
CA LYS A 69 -11.63 17.79 30.44
C LYS A 69 -11.81 16.62 29.44
N PRO A 70 -12.35 16.85 28.23
CA PRO A 70 -12.71 15.76 27.32
C PRO A 70 -11.48 14.95 26.93
N SER A 71 -11.67 13.64 26.93
CA SER A 71 -10.68 12.60 26.67
C SER A 71 -9.99 12.79 25.30
N ASP A 72 -8.66 12.68 25.28
CA ASP A 72 -7.76 12.67 24.09
C ASP A 72 -7.99 11.46 23.13
N VAL A 73 -9.23 10.97 22.98
CA VAL A 73 -9.58 9.89 22.05
C VAL A 73 -9.42 10.36 20.60
N GLY A 74 -9.65 11.64 20.34
CA GLY A 74 -9.45 12.25 19.02
C GLY A 74 -7.99 12.16 18.54
N ASP A 75 -7.02 12.32 19.43
CA ASP A 75 -5.59 12.26 19.07
C ASP A 75 -5.19 10.84 18.66
N LEU A 76 -5.68 9.81 19.35
CA LEU A 76 -5.41 8.42 18.97
C LEU A 76 -6.01 8.06 17.60
N ILE A 77 -7.21 8.55 17.30
CA ILE A 77 -7.87 8.32 16.00
C ILE A 77 -7.10 9.02 14.88
N VAL A 78 -6.73 10.28 15.08
CA VAL A 78 -5.93 11.06 14.11
C VAL A 78 -4.61 10.36 13.81
N LEU A 79 -3.96 9.79 14.83
CA LEU A 79 -2.71 9.07 14.68
C LEU A 79 -2.86 7.71 14.00
N GLY A 80 -3.94 6.98 14.30
CA GLY A 80 -4.29 5.76 13.58
C GLY A 80 -4.50 6.02 12.10
N VAL A 81 -5.25 7.07 11.75
CA VAL A 81 -5.52 7.47 10.36
C VAL A 81 -4.24 7.92 9.64
N LEU A 82 -3.43 8.78 10.26
CA LEU A 82 -2.14 9.20 9.68
C LEU A 82 -1.17 8.04 9.48
N GLY A 83 -1.14 7.08 10.41
CA GLY A 83 -0.33 5.87 10.29
C GLY A 83 -0.76 4.98 9.11
N ILE A 84 -2.07 4.78 8.92
CA ILE A 84 -2.61 4.01 7.79
C ILE A 84 -2.29 4.71 6.47
N ILE A 85 -2.52 6.03 6.38
CA ILE A 85 -2.22 6.81 5.18
C ILE A 85 -0.71 6.75 4.86
N GLY A 86 0.14 6.92 5.87
CA GLY A 86 1.59 6.79 5.72
C GLY A 86 2.00 5.40 5.21
N GLY A 87 1.43 4.34 5.76
CA GLY A 87 1.69 2.96 5.30
C GLY A 87 1.28 2.72 3.84
N ILE A 88 0.12 3.25 3.43
CA ILE A 88 -0.34 3.16 2.04
C ILE A 88 0.62 3.90 1.11
N VAL A 89 1.04 5.12 1.46
CA VAL A 89 1.99 5.90 0.65
C VAL A 89 3.30 5.15 0.47
N VAL A 90 3.84 4.54 1.54
CA VAL A 90 5.08 3.75 1.46
C VAL A 90 4.90 2.53 0.56
N MET A 91 3.79 1.80 0.67
CA MET A 91 3.50 0.65 -0.19
C MET A 91 3.38 1.04 -1.66
N VAL A 92 2.72 2.16 -1.96
CA VAL A 92 2.62 2.67 -3.33
C VAL A 92 3.99 3.07 -3.87
N LEU A 93 4.79 3.79 -3.09
CA LEU A 93 6.15 4.16 -3.50
C LEU A 93 7.02 2.93 -3.75
N TYR A 94 6.96 1.94 -2.87
CA TYR A 94 7.68 0.68 -3.04
C TYR A 94 7.26 -0.05 -4.32
N ALA A 95 5.96 -0.15 -4.59
CA ALA A 95 5.44 -0.74 -5.82
C ALA A 95 5.89 0.02 -7.08
N LEU A 96 5.92 1.36 -7.04
CA LEU A 96 6.43 2.17 -8.15
C LEU A 96 7.93 1.94 -8.40
N VAL A 97 8.72 1.78 -7.33
CA VAL A 97 10.14 1.45 -7.43
C VAL A 97 10.34 0.06 -8.03
N ASP A 98 9.60 -0.95 -7.57
CA ASP A 98 9.66 -2.30 -8.15
C ASP A 98 9.27 -2.32 -9.64
N VAL A 99 8.23 -1.59 -10.03
CA VAL A 99 7.84 -1.44 -11.43
C VAL A 99 8.95 -0.76 -12.23
N ALA A 100 9.57 0.29 -11.70
CA ALA A 100 10.67 0.98 -12.36
C ALA A 100 11.91 0.09 -12.51
N ILE A 101 12.29 -0.67 -11.47
CA ILE A 101 13.41 -1.62 -11.50
C ILE A 101 13.14 -2.75 -12.49
N ASN A 102 11.92 -3.30 -12.49
CA ASN A 102 11.52 -4.34 -13.44
C ASN A 102 11.53 -3.81 -14.87
N ALA A 103 11.00 -2.61 -15.12
CA ALA A 103 11.04 -2.00 -16.44
C ALA A 103 12.47 -1.70 -16.91
N TYR A 104 13.34 -1.22 -16.01
CA TYR A 104 14.74 -0.95 -16.31
C TYR A 104 15.52 -2.22 -16.63
N THR A 105 15.34 -3.27 -15.83
CA THR A 105 16.00 -4.57 -16.02
C THR A 105 15.53 -5.23 -17.32
N ASN A 106 14.22 -5.13 -17.62
CA ASN A 106 13.65 -5.72 -18.83
C ASN A 106 13.80 -4.84 -20.08
N ARG A 107 14.39 -3.65 -20.00
CA ARG A 107 14.54 -2.75 -21.17
C ARG A 107 15.35 -3.37 -22.32
N ASN A 108 16.26 -4.28 -21.98
CA ASN A 108 17.14 -5.00 -22.91
C ASN A 108 16.77 -6.48 -23.02
N ALA A 109 15.66 -6.90 -22.39
CA ALA A 109 15.18 -8.26 -22.57
C ALA A 109 14.84 -8.42 -24.06
N PRO A 110 15.34 -9.47 -24.73
CA PRO A 110 14.81 -9.81 -26.06
C PRO A 110 13.29 -9.92 -25.96
N PRO A 111 12.53 -9.61 -27.04
CA PRO A 111 11.09 -9.80 -27.02
C PRO A 111 10.80 -11.19 -26.46
N PRO A 112 9.79 -11.34 -25.57
CA PRO A 112 9.51 -12.62 -24.93
C PRO A 112 9.53 -13.67 -26.02
N GLN A 113 10.44 -14.65 -25.90
CA GLN A 113 10.52 -15.73 -26.87
C GLN A 113 9.21 -16.48 -26.75
N LEU A 114 8.24 -16.10 -27.60
CA LEU A 114 6.93 -16.71 -27.64
C LEU A 114 7.17 -18.19 -27.73
N THR A 115 6.75 -18.91 -26.70
CA THR A 115 6.87 -20.36 -26.67
C THR A 115 6.16 -20.91 -27.89
N GLN A 116 6.64 -22.02 -28.46
CA GLN A 116 6.02 -22.63 -29.64
C GLN A 116 4.50 -22.82 -29.48
N ARG A 117 4.02 -23.05 -28.25
CA ARG A 117 2.60 -23.08 -27.89
C ARG A 117 1.84 -21.75 -28.10
N GLU A 118 2.46 -20.60 -27.89
CA GLU A 118 1.85 -19.29 -28.10
C GLU A 118 1.72 -18.97 -29.60
N TYR A 119 2.68 -19.41 -30.43
CA TYR A 119 2.54 -19.34 -31.90
C TYR A 119 1.44 -20.28 -32.42
N GLU A 120 1.36 -21.50 -31.90
CA GLU A 120 0.28 -22.43 -32.25
C GLU A 120 -1.10 -21.87 -31.84
N GLY A 121 -1.22 -21.33 -30.61
CA GLY A 121 -2.46 -20.73 -30.12
C GLY A 121 -2.90 -19.50 -30.91
N SER A 122 -1.97 -18.61 -31.26
CA SER A 122 -2.27 -17.42 -32.08
C SER A 122 -2.66 -17.77 -33.53
N CYS A 123 -2.03 -18.80 -34.10
CA CYS A 123 -2.40 -19.33 -35.42
C CYS A 123 -3.82 -19.91 -35.42
N MET A 124 -4.17 -20.75 -34.42
CA MET A 124 -5.50 -21.35 -34.33
C MET A 124 -6.60 -20.30 -34.21
N MET A 125 -6.41 -19.29 -33.35
CA MET A 125 -7.36 -18.17 -33.19
C MET A 125 -7.62 -17.43 -34.51
N ARG A 126 -6.58 -17.18 -35.31
CA ARG A 126 -6.71 -16.52 -36.61
C ARG A 126 -7.39 -17.40 -37.65
N GLY A 127 -7.10 -18.70 -37.66
CA GLY A 127 -7.71 -19.67 -38.57
C GLY A 127 -9.21 -19.84 -38.34
N ILE A 128 -9.64 -19.99 -37.09
CA ILE A 128 -11.06 -20.07 -36.75
C ILE A 128 -11.79 -18.79 -37.16
N LYS A 129 -11.18 -17.62 -36.92
CA LYS A 129 -11.75 -16.32 -37.33
C LYS A 129 -11.89 -16.19 -38.84
N TYR A 130 -10.94 -16.72 -39.61
CA TYR A 130 -11.03 -16.76 -41.08
C TYR A 130 -12.23 -17.58 -41.54
N TYR A 131 -12.37 -18.82 -41.07
CA TYR A 131 -13.52 -19.69 -41.42
C TYR A 131 -14.87 -19.13 -40.96
N GLN A 132 -14.88 -18.44 -39.82
CA GLN A 132 -16.06 -17.70 -39.36
C GLN A 132 -16.42 -16.56 -40.31
N SER A 133 -15.44 -15.83 -40.85
CA SER A 133 -15.67 -14.72 -41.78
C SER A 133 -16.25 -15.17 -43.13
N ILE A 134 -15.88 -16.35 -43.61
CA ILE A 134 -16.42 -16.94 -44.85
C ILE A 134 -17.68 -17.80 -44.63
N LYS A 135 -18.28 -17.75 -43.43
CA LYS A 135 -19.48 -18.51 -43.01
C LYS A 135 -19.35 -20.03 -43.17
N GLN A 136 -18.14 -20.58 -43.14
CA GLN A 136 -17.87 -22.02 -43.24
C GLN A 136 -17.50 -22.57 -41.86
N HIS A 137 -18.40 -22.45 -40.90
CA HIS A 137 -18.22 -22.97 -39.53
C HIS A 137 -19.51 -23.69 -39.12
N PRO A 138 -19.48 -24.93 -38.60
CA PRO A 138 -18.31 -25.70 -38.15
C PRO A 138 -17.68 -26.62 -39.22
N ILE A 139 -18.26 -26.68 -40.42
CA ILE A 139 -17.83 -27.56 -41.51
C ILE A 139 -17.31 -26.69 -42.67
N THR A 140 -16.15 -27.04 -43.18
CA THR A 140 -15.52 -26.41 -44.36
C THR A 140 -16.27 -26.78 -45.64
N SER A 141 -16.05 -26.06 -46.75
CA SER A 141 -16.63 -26.44 -48.05
C SER A 141 -16.20 -27.82 -48.58
N SER A 142 -15.14 -28.41 -48.01
CA SER A 142 -14.69 -29.78 -48.29
C SER A 142 -15.39 -30.86 -47.46
N GLY A 143 -16.27 -30.49 -46.51
CA GLY A 143 -16.96 -31.44 -45.64
C GLY A 143 -16.19 -31.84 -44.37
N GLU A 144 -15.01 -31.27 -44.14
CA GLU A 144 -14.18 -31.52 -42.96
C GLU A 144 -14.49 -30.52 -41.84
N LEU A 145 -14.27 -30.94 -40.59
CA LEU A 145 -14.35 -30.07 -39.41
C LEU A 145 -13.28 -28.98 -39.50
N VAL A 146 -13.71 -27.72 -39.36
CA VAL A 146 -12.80 -26.55 -39.37
C VAL A 146 -11.71 -26.68 -38.31
N LEU A 147 -12.06 -27.22 -37.15
CA LEU A 147 -11.13 -27.34 -36.03
C LEU A 147 -9.98 -28.29 -36.35
N ASP A 148 -10.25 -29.46 -36.95
CA ASP A 148 -9.22 -30.43 -37.33
C ASP A 148 -8.30 -29.89 -38.42
N LYS A 149 -8.86 -29.16 -39.39
CA LYS A 149 -8.10 -28.53 -40.47
C LYS A 149 -7.18 -27.42 -39.97
N VAL A 150 -7.72 -26.49 -39.18
CA VAL A 150 -6.94 -25.39 -38.59
C VAL A 150 -5.87 -25.92 -37.63
N GLN A 151 -6.16 -26.98 -36.88
CA GLN A 151 -5.19 -27.62 -36.00
C GLN A 151 -4.05 -28.28 -36.77
N ALA A 152 -4.34 -28.94 -37.90
CA ALA A 152 -3.33 -29.53 -38.77
C ALA A 152 -2.44 -28.44 -39.41
N ASP A 153 -3.03 -27.35 -39.90
CA ASP A 153 -2.32 -26.23 -40.54
C ASP A 153 -1.43 -25.44 -39.56
N CYS A 154 -1.83 -25.35 -38.28
CA CYS A 154 -1.14 -24.56 -37.28
C CYS A 154 -0.10 -25.33 -36.46
N LYS A 155 -0.02 -26.66 -36.57
CA LYS A 155 0.92 -27.49 -35.81
C LYS A 155 2.37 -27.18 -36.21
N GLY A 156 3.19 -26.73 -35.25
CA GLY A 156 4.58 -26.32 -35.53
C GLY A 156 4.72 -24.94 -36.19
N SER A 157 3.68 -24.10 -36.15
CA SER A 157 3.75 -22.72 -36.66
C SER A 157 4.80 -21.91 -35.91
N LYS A 158 5.68 -21.24 -36.66
CA LYS A 158 6.76 -20.38 -36.14
C LYS A 158 6.40 -18.90 -36.11
N ASP A 159 5.34 -18.53 -36.82
CA ASP A 159 4.99 -17.12 -37.10
C ASP A 159 3.64 -16.71 -36.48
N GLY A 160 2.87 -17.67 -35.95
CA GLY A 160 1.55 -17.42 -35.33
C GLY A 160 0.48 -16.93 -36.32
N ASN A 161 0.76 -16.99 -37.61
CA ASN A 161 -0.15 -16.58 -38.68
C ASN A 161 -0.82 -17.79 -39.31
N TYR A 162 -2.15 -17.74 -39.44
CA TYR A 162 -2.89 -18.71 -40.24
C TYR A 162 -2.72 -18.38 -41.73
N LYS A 163 -2.15 -19.31 -42.51
CA LYS A 163 -2.06 -19.19 -43.96
C LYS A 163 -3.29 -19.86 -44.54
N ALA A 164 -4.24 -19.04 -45.03
CA ALA A 164 -5.43 -19.55 -45.67
C ALA A 164 -5.03 -20.37 -46.92
N PRO A 165 -5.68 -21.53 -47.15
CA PRO A 165 -5.51 -22.31 -48.36
C PRO A 165 -6.14 -21.64 -49.59
#